data_AF-A0A3N5KRH4-F1
#
_entry.id   AF-A0A3N5KRH4-F1
#
_cell.length_a   1.000
_cell.length_b   1.000
_cell.length_c   1.000
_cell.angle_alpha   90.00
_cell.angle_beta   90.00
_cell.angle_gamma   90.00
#
_symmetry.space_group_name_H-M   'P 1'
#
loop_
_entity.id
_entity.type
_entity.pdbx_description
1 polymer ?
#
loop_
_entity_poly.entity_id
_entity_poly.type
_entity_poly.pdbx_seq_one_letter_code
_entity_poly.pdbx_strand_id
1 'polypeptide(L)'
;ASGRDALVPIILDGENAWEYYPANGRPFLCELYRRISDDPGMTAATVSEALSRIPPDTLTHIFPGSWINANFDIWIGAAEDNVAWEYLLAARQAYDRVLASPQGTALSPASRDLALEELLIAEGSDWCWWYGPEHGSENRPEFDKLFRDHLANVYRALGLAPPEELSRPILRLPVIEYHEPPSGPVRPIIDGEITSFFEWLGAGVYRTDGRSGAMHGFTRTVRELQYGRDASNLYLRLDFEPAAASKLPGMEVRINVDSISVKIQLEEGRAVVAEPGPVQAAFRTVLELLIPHASLGAERGCGCKIQISLWRDDLPMDSLPAQGWLECSAPEPSDWMG
;
A
#
# COMPACT_ATOMS: atom_id res chain seq x y z
N ALA A 1 -30.95 34.02 -36.58
CA ALA A 1 -29.56 33.54 -36.69
C ALA A 1 -28.68 34.73 -37.07
N SER A 2 -27.84 35.23 -36.16
CA SER A 2 -27.03 36.44 -36.38
C SER A 2 -25.64 36.17 -36.99
N GLY A 3 -25.46 35.03 -37.67
CA GLY A 3 -24.26 34.69 -38.45
C GLY A 3 -22.92 34.90 -37.74
N ARG A 4 -22.76 34.39 -36.50
CA ARG A 4 -21.51 34.49 -35.75
C ARG A 4 -20.64 33.26 -35.96
N ASP A 5 -19.33 33.47 -36.05
CA ASP A 5 -18.33 32.41 -36.04
C ASP A 5 -18.44 31.61 -34.72
N ALA A 6 -18.26 30.29 -34.81
CA ALA A 6 -18.36 29.38 -33.67
C ALA A 6 -17.03 28.64 -33.46
N LEU A 7 -16.63 28.48 -32.20
CA LEU A 7 -15.51 27.62 -31.81
C LEU A 7 -16.03 26.22 -31.49
N VAL A 8 -15.47 25.20 -32.17
CA VAL A 8 -15.81 23.79 -31.92
C VAL A 8 -14.55 23.08 -31.40
N PRO A 9 -14.38 22.96 -30.07
CA PRO A 9 -13.28 22.20 -29.51
C PRO A 9 -13.55 20.69 -29.65
N ILE A 10 -12.57 19.96 -30.19
CA ILE A 10 -12.55 18.50 -30.20
C ILE A 10 -11.37 18.09 -29.33
N ILE A 11 -11.65 17.57 -28.13
CA ILE A 11 -10.66 17.23 -27.11
C ILE A 11 -10.68 15.72 -26.94
N LEU A 12 -9.53 15.08 -27.19
CA LEU A 12 -9.37 13.63 -27.21
C LEU A 12 -8.01 13.29 -26.57
N ASP A 13 -7.93 12.13 -25.93
CA ASP A 13 -6.65 11.57 -25.50
C ASP A 13 -5.74 11.27 -26.69
N GLY A 14 -4.45 11.57 -26.52
CA GLY A 14 -3.46 11.42 -27.59
C GLY A 14 -3.14 9.96 -27.94
N GLU A 15 -3.23 9.05 -26.98
CA GLU A 15 -2.89 7.63 -27.17
C GLU A 15 -4.13 6.76 -27.38
N ASN A 16 -5.08 6.82 -26.44
CA ASN A 16 -6.20 5.88 -26.34
C ASN A 16 -7.21 5.94 -27.51
N ALA A 17 -7.36 7.10 -28.16
CA ALA A 17 -8.36 7.26 -29.22
C ALA A 17 -7.96 6.61 -30.56
N TRP A 18 -6.69 6.20 -30.73
CA TRP A 18 -6.13 5.91 -32.05
C TRP A 18 -5.48 4.53 -32.20
N GLU A 19 -5.25 3.79 -31.12
CA GLU A 19 -4.50 2.52 -31.13
C GLU A 19 -5.09 1.45 -32.06
N TYR A 20 -6.41 1.46 -32.28
CA TYR A 20 -7.08 0.53 -33.20
C TYR A 20 -7.16 1.02 -34.65
N TYR A 21 -6.70 2.25 -34.94
CA TYR A 21 -6.71 2.81 -36.28
C TYR A 21 -5.40 2.49 -37.02
N PRO A 22 -5.43 2.25 -38.34
CA PRO A 22 -4.22 2.08 -39.13
C PRO A 22 -3.22 3.23 -38.93
N ALA A 23 -1.98 2.87 -38.62
CA ALA A 23 -0.91 3.82 -38.32
C ALA A 23 -1.29 4.87 -37.25
N ASN A 24 -1.93 4.41 -36.16
CA ASN A 24 -2.36 5.22 -35.02
C ASN A 24 -3.16 6.46 -35.44
N GLY A 25 -4.10 6.28 -36.37
CA GLY A 25 -5.00 7.36 -36.80
C GLY A 25 -4.37 8.44 -37.68
N ARG A 26 -3.05 8.40 -37.95
CA ARG A 26 -2.36 9.42 -38.73
C ARG A 26 -2.98 9.68 -40.12
N PRO A 27 -3.32 8.65 -40.93
CA PRO A 27 -3.95 8.88 -42.24
C PRO A 27 -5.31 9.59 -42.12
N PHE A 28 -6.09 9.24 -41.10
CA PHE A 28 -7.37 9.87 -40.81
C PHE A 28 -7.19 11.35 -40.45
N LEU A 29 -6.29 11.66 -39.51
CA LEU A 29 -6.02 13.02 -39.07
C LEU A 29 -5.50 13.89 -40.23
N CYS A 30 -4.58 13.37 -41.04
CA CYS A 30 -4.08 14.09 -42.22
C CYS A 30 -5.22 14.45 -43.20
N GLU A 31 -6.11 13.50 -43.48
CA GLU A 31 -7.25 13.75 -44.39
C GLU A 31 -8.29 14.70 -43.78
N LEU A 32 -8.56 14.59 -42.48
CA LEU A 32 -9.44 15.49 -41.75
C LEU A 32 -8.93 16.94 -41.83
N TYR A 33 -7.67 17.17 -41.48
CA TYR A 33 -7.08 18.51 -41.54
C TYR A 33 -7.01 19.03 -42.97
N ARG A 34 -6.70 18.19 -43.96
CA ARG A 34 -6.72 18.59 -45.38
C ARG A 34 -8.10 19.11 -45.77
N ARG A 35 -9.16 18.37 -45.45
CA ARG A 35 -10.54 18.79 -45.76
C ARG A 35 -10.94 20.08 -45.05
N ILE A 36 -10.55 20.26 -43.79
CA ILE A 36 -10.79 21.49 -43.05
C ILE A 36 -10.06 22.68 -43.69
N SER A 37 -8.81 22.48 -44.15
CA SER A 37 -8.05 23.52 -44.84
C SER A 37 -8.60 23.88 -46.22
N ASP A 38 -9.22 22.92 -46.91
CA ASP A 38 -9.83 23.11 -48.23
C ASP A 38 -11.24 23.75 -48.17
N ASP A 39 -11.87 23.79 -46.98
CA ASP A 39 -13.21 24.36 -46.79
C ASP A 39 -13.12 25.86 -46.41
N PRO A 40 -13.68 26.78 -47.24
CA PRO A 40 -13.61 28.22 -46.97
C PRO A 40 -14.45 28.67 -45.76
N GLY A 41 -15.36 27.82 -45.25
CA GLY A 41 -16.19 28.09 -44.08
C GLY A 41 -15.63 27.53 -42.77
N MET A 42 -14.49 26.83 -42.81
CA MET A 42 -13.85 26.25 -41.63
C MET A 42 -12.41 26.75 -41.49
N THR A 43 -11.89 26.71 -40.26
CA THR A 43 -10.48 27.00 -40.02
C THR A 43 -10.00 26.16 -38.84
N ALA A 44 -8.96 25.35 -39.07
CA ALA A 44 -8.22 24.73 -37.99
C ALA A 44 -7.36 25.80 -37.31
N ALA A 45 -7.52 25.96 -36.00
CA ALA A 45 -6.79 26.94 -35.21
C ALA A 45 -6.30 26.29 -33.91
N THR A 46 -5.14 26.74 -33.44
CA THR A 46 -4.69 26.47 -32.08
C THR A 46 -5.60 27.17 -31.07
N VAL A 47 -5.58 26.72 -29.81
CA VAL A 47 -6.37 27.34 -28.73
C VAL A 47 -6.03 28.83 -28.59
N SER A 48 -4.74 29.20 -28.62
CA SER A 48 -4.31 30.60 -28.53
C SER A 48 -4.84 31.46 -29.68
N GLU A 49 -4.83 30.94 -30.91
CA GLU A 49 -5.39 31.64 -32.07
C GLU A 49 -6.90 31.82 -31.95
N ALA A 50 -7.63 30.77 -31.55
CA ALA A 50 -9.07 30.84 -31.34
C ALA A 50 -9.44 31.89 -30.30
N LEU A 51 -8.75 31.92 -29.15
CA LEU A 51 -8.98 32.88 -28.07
C LEU A 51 -8.66 34.33 -28.44
N SER A 52 -7.76 34.55 -29.40
CA SER A 52 -7.47 35.90 -29.93
C SER A 52 -8.52 36.42 -30.92
N ARG A 53 -9.28 35.52 -31.55
CA ARG A 53 -10.26 35.85 -32.60
C ARG A 53 -11.68 35.94 -32.06
N ILE A 54 -12.01 35.11 -31.08
CA ILE A 54 -13.36 34.98 -30.54
C ILE A 54 -13.39 35.59 -29.14
N PRO A 55 -14.13 36.68 -28.91
CA PRO A 55 -14.23 37.28 -27.59
C PRO A 55 -14.90 36.29 -26.61
N PRO A 56 -14.40 36.17 -25.37
CA PRO A 56 -14.99 35.28 -24.39
C PRO A 56 -16.34 35.80 -23.91
N ASP A 57 -17.30 34.88 -23.73
CA ASP A 57 -18.51 35.15 -22.98
C ASP A 57 -18.29 34.87 -21.48
N THR A 58 -18.99 35.60 -20.62
CA THR A 58 -18.90 35.40 -19.17
C THR A 58 -19.70 34.17 -18.75
N LEU A 59 -19.03 33.18 -18.18
CA LEU A 59 -19.67 32.08 -17.47
C LEU A 59 -20.09 32.55 -16.07
N THR A 60 -21.36 32.36 -15.71
CA THR A 60 -21.88 32.74 -14.39
C THR A 60 -21.70 31.64 -13.34
N HIS A 61 -21.53 30.40 -13.78
CA HIS A 61 -21.40 29.23 -12.92
C HIS A 61 -20.72 28.07 -13.67
N ILE A 62 -19.92 27.28 -12.95
CA ILE A 62 -19.36 26.01 -13.41
C ILE A 62 -19.76 24.95 -12.39
N PHE A 63 -20.37 23.88 -12.88
CA PHE A 63 -20.74 22.73 -12.05
C PHE A 63 -19.50 21.86 -11.80
N PRO A 64 -19.23 21.41 -10.56
CA PRO A 64 -18.11 20.52 -10.28
C PRO A 64 -18.38 19.13 -10.86
N GLY A 65 -17.53 18.69 -11.77
CA GLY A 65 -17.59 17.34 -12.34
C GLY A 65 -16.44 17.11 -13.31
N SER A 66 -16.30 15.87 -13.77
CA SER A 66 -15.35 15.52 -14.81
C SER A 66 -16.04 15.32 -16.17
N TRP A 67 -15.24 15.19 -17.22
CA TRP A 67 -15.73 14.78 -18.54
C TRP A 67 -16.31 13.35 -18.60
N ILE A 68 -16.12 12.55 -17.54
CA ILE A 68 -16.70 11.22 -17.38
C ILE A 68 -17.93 11.35 -16.47
N ASN A 69 -19.10 11.00 -16.99
CA ASN A 69 -20.37 10.98 -16.25
C ASN A 69 -20.78 12.28 -15.52
N ALA A 70 -20.07 13.40 -15.74
CA ALA A 70 -20.26 14.66 -15.04
C ALA A 70 -20.13 14.55 -13.51
N ASN A 71 -19.33 13.61 -13.00
CA ASN A 71 -19.05 13.43 -11.57
C ASN A 71 -17.57 13.06 -11.34
N PHE A 72 -17.22 12.64 -10.12
CA PHE A 72 -15.87 12.26 -9.73
C PHE A 72 -15.75 10.79 -9.33
N ASP A 73 -16.78 9.97 -9.54
CA ASP A 73 -16.87 8.61 -9.00
C ASP A 73 -15.77 7.67 -9.53
N ILE A 74 -15.10 8.06 -10.63
CA ILE A 74 -13.93 7.37 -11.17
C ILE A 74 -12.70 7.46 -10.25
N TRP A 75 -12.61 8.48 -9.40
CA TRP A 75 -11.44 8.72 -8.56
C TRP A 75 -11.77 8.78 -7.06
N ILE A 76 -13.05 8.76 -6.66
CA ILE A 76 -13.47 8.84 -5.27
C ILE A 76 -14.83 8.19 -5.06
N GLY A 77 -14.98 7.45 -3.96
CA GLY A 77 -16.26 6.91 -3.52
C GLY A 77 -16.19 5.42 -3.20
N ALA A 78 -15.38 4.65 -3.92
CA ALA A 78 -15.15 3.25 -3.57
C ALA A 78 -14.27 3.14 -2.32
N ALA A 79 -14.32 1.98 -1.66
CA ALA A 79 -13.60 1.75 -0.41
C ALA A 79 -12.08 1.88 -0.58
N GLU A 80 -11.54 1.47 -1.74
CA GLU A 80 -10.12 1.57 -2.05
C GLU A 80 -9.71 3.03 -2.29
N ASP A 81 -10.48 3.77 -3.10
CA ASP A 81 -10.22 5.19 -3.39
C ASP A 81 -10.18 6.02 -2.10
N ASN A 82 -11.16 5.81 -1.22
CA ASN A 82 -11.27 6.58 0.02
C ASN A 82 -10.04 6.35 0.91
N VAL A 83 -9.54 5.12 1.01
CA VAL A 83 -8.31 4.81 1.76
C VAL A 83 -7.09 5.45 1.11
N ALA A 84 -6.99 5.41 -0.23
CA ALA A 84 -5.91 6.08 -0.95
C ALA A 84 -5.89 7.60 -0.70
N TRP A 85 -7.06 8.24 -0.73
CA TRP A 85 -7.22 9.66 -0.39
C TRP A 85 -6.88 9.97 1.07
N GLU A 86 -7.27 9.11 2.02
CA GLU A 86 -6.91 9.26 3.44
C GLU A 86 -5.39 9.22 3.64
N TYR A 87 -4.70 8.27 3.00
CA TYR A 87 -3.24 8.16 3.08
C TYR A 87 -2.54 9.35 2.43
N LEU A 88 -3.00 9.79 1.25
CA LEU A 88 -2.46 10.96 0.57
C LEU A 88 -2.68 12.24 1.38
N LEU A 89 -3.87 12.42 1.94
CA LEU A 89 -4.20 13.57 2.80
C LEU A 89 -3.30 13.59 4.05
N ALA A 90 -3.08 12.44 4.68
CA ALA A 90 -2.19 12.33 5.85
C ALA A 90 -0.75 12.72 5.48
N ALA A 91 -0.23 12.26 4.34
CA ALA A 91 1.10 12.61 3.86
C ALA A 91 1.22 14.12 3.55
N ARG A 92 0.22 14.71 2.88
CA ARG A 92 0.14 16.15 2.61
C ARG A 92 0.16 16.96 3.89
N GLN A 93 -0.66 16.58 4.86
CA GLN A 93 -0.73 17.26 6.16
C GLN A 93 0.58 17.12 6.95
N ALA A 94 1.26 15.98 6.86
CA ALA A 94 2.57 15.78 7.46
C ALA A 94 3.62 16.71 6.83
N TYR A 95 3.64 16.80 5.49
CA TYR A 95 4.49 17.73 4.75
C TYR A 95 4.28 19.18 5.18
N ASP A 96 3.04 19.66 5.14
CA ASP A 96 2.70 21.04 5.51
C ASP A 96 3.08 21.34 6.98
N ARG A 97 2.80 20.40 7.88
CA ARG A 97 3.12 20.53 9.31
C ARG A 97 4.62 20.61 9.56
N VAL A 98 5.42 19.75 8.91
CA VAL A 98 6.88 19.76 9.08
C VAL A 98 7.45 21.06 8.53
N LEU A 99 7.02 21.52 7.35
CA LEU A 99 7.49 22.77 6.77
C LEU A 99 7.14 24.01 7.60
N ALA A 100 5.99 24.01 8.28
CA ALA A 100 5.60 25.09 9.18
C ALA A 100 6.34 25.05 10.54
N SER A 101 7.12 24.01 10.82
CA SER A 101 7.80 23.79 12.10
C SER A 101 9.30 24.12 12.05
N PRO A 102 10.00 24.23 13.20
CA PRO A 102 11.45 24.36 13.22
C PRO A 102 12.20 23.22 12.53
N GLN A 103 11.62 22.01 12.48
CA GLN A 103 12.18 20.87 11.75
C GLN A 103 12.25 21.16 10.25
N GLY A 104 11.25 21.84 9.68
CA GLY A 104 11.23 22.24 8.28
C GLY A 104 12.37 23.18 7.89
N THR A 105 12.80 24.05 8.81
CA THR A 105 13.97 24.93 8.64
C THR A 105 15.29 24.15 8.73
N ALA A 106 15.32 23.05 9.49
CA ALA A 106 16.49 22.19 9.64
C ALA A 106 16.65 21.15 8.52
N LEU A 107 15.57 20.88 7.75
CA LEU A 107 15.63 20.00 6.59
C LEU A 107 16.55 20.56 5.51
N SER A 108 17.33 19.68 4.89
CA SER A 108 18.13 20.05 3.73
C SER A 108 17.23 20.44 2.55
N PRO A 109 17.66 21.36 1.66
CA PRO A 109 16.91 21.69 0.45
C PRO A 109 16.58 20.45 -0.39
N ALA A 110 17.54 19.54 -0.56
CA ALA A 110 17.35 18.30 -1.31
C ALA A 110 16.26 17.40 -0.69
N SER A 111 16.21 17.30 0.64
CA SER A 111 15.16 16.55 1.34
C SER A 111 13.77 17.16 1.15
N ARG A 112 13.68 18.50 1.15
CA ARG A 112 12.43 19.23 0.92
C ARG A 112 11.92 19.06 -0.52
N ASP A 113 12.83 19.16 -1.49
CA ASP A 113 12.51 19.02 -2.90
C ASP A 113 12.07 17.59 -3.21
N LEU A 114 12.77 16.59 -2.67
CA LEU A 114 12.38 15.18 -2.79
C LEU A 114 11.01 14.92 -2.15
N ALA A 115 10.76 15.42 -0.94
CA ALA A 115 9.46 15.24 -0.29
C ALA A 115 8.31 15.85 -1.11
N LEU A 116 8.55 16.99 -1.77
CA LEU A 116 7.57 17.62 -2.65
C LEU A 116 7.37 16.84 -3.94
N GLU A 117 8.45 16.35 -4.55
CA GLU A 117 8.40 15.56 -5.77
C GLU A 117 7.61 14.25 -5.56
N GLU A 118 7.93 13.50 -4.51
CA GLU A 118 7.23 12.26 -4.13
C GLU A 118 5.73 12.52 -3.87
N LEU A 119 5.40 13.65 -3.23
CA LEU A 119 4.03 14.04 -2.98
C LEU A 119 3.29 14.40 -4.27
N LEU A 120 3.92 15.17 -5.18
CA LEU A 120 3.33 15.51 -6.49
C LEU A 120 3.13 14.28 -7.37
N ILE A 121 4.05 13.30 -7.30
CA ILE A 121 3.87 12.01 -7.96
C ILE A 121 2.63 11.30 -7.39
N ALA A 122 2.50 11.24 -6.06
CA ALA A 122 1.35 10.62 -5.39
C ALA A 122 0.02 11.36 -5.61
N GLU A 123 0.05 12.66 -5.94
CA GLU A 123 -1.14 13.45 -6.30
C GLU A 123 -1.63 13.20 -7.74
N GLY A 124 -0.91 12.40 -8.53
CA GLY A 124 -1.35 11.98 -9.87
C GLY A 124 -2.67 11.21 -9.84
N SER A 125 -3.64 11.61 -10.65
CA SER A 125 -4.97 10.98 -10.67
C SER A 125 -4.97 9.53 -11.13
N ASP A 126 -3.93 9.10 -11.86
CA ASP A 126 -3.76 7.72 -12.33
C ASP A 126 -3.77 6.69 -11.19
N TRP A 127 -3.31 7.04 -9.99
CA TRP A 127 -3.36 6.10 -8.86
C TRP A 127 -4.80 5.72 -8.51
N CYS A 128 -5.68 6.72 -8.36
CA CYS A 128 -7.09 6.51 -8.06
C CYS A 128 -7.90 6.01 -9.26
N TRP A 129 -7.38 6.13 -10.49
CA TRP A 129 -7.99 5.50 -11.66
C TRP A 129 -7.97 3.96 -11.60
N TRP A 130 -6.95 3.38 -10.94
CA TRP A 130 -6.74 1.93 -10.85
C TRP A 130 -7.31 1.30 -9.56
N TYR A 131 -7.79 2.11 -8.62
CA TYR A 131 -8.56 1.66 -7.48
C TYR A 131 -10.05 1.57 -7.84
N GLY A 132 -10.80 0.80 -7.06
CA GLY A 132 -12.23 0.64 -7.28
C GLY A 132 -12.58 -0.40 -8.36
N PRO A 133 -13.89 -0.62 -8.59
CA PRO A 133 -14.38 -1.60 -9.55
C PRO A 133 -14.42 -1.12 -11.01
N GLU A 134 -14.19 0.17 -11.28
CA GLU A 134 -14.43 0.82 -12.58
C GLU A 134 -13.42 0.36 -13.64
N HIS A 135 -12.17 0.16 -13.25
CA HIS A 135 -11.08 -0.22 -14.15
C HIS A 135 -10.29 -1.42 -13.63
N GLY A 136 -9.73 -2.19 -14.57
CA GLY A 136 -8.95 -3.39 -14.28
C GLY A 136 -7.60 -3.36 -14.99
N SER A 137 -6.57 -3.85 -14.30
CA SER A 137 -5.25 -4.12 -14.86
C SER A 137 -4.63 -5.28 -14.10
N GLU A 138 -3.83 -6.09 -14.77
CA GLU A 138 -3.03 -7.14 -14.11
C GLU A 138 -1.94 -6.54 -13.21
N ASN A 139 -1.53 -5.30 -13.48
CA ASN A 139 -0.47 -4.58 -12.76
C ASN A 139 -1.00 -3.77 -11.56
N ARG A 140 -2.28 -3.91 -11.20
CA ARG A 140 -2.87 -3.21 -10.03
C ARG A 140 -2.02 -3.41 -8.76
N PRO A 141 -1.57 -4.63 -8.41
CA PRO A 141 -0.73 -4.84 -7.22
C PRO A 141 0.56 -4.02 -7.22
N GLU A 142 1.20 -3.86 -8.37
CA GLU A 142 2.41 -3.06 -8.55
C GLU A 142 2.11 -1.57 -8.40
N PHE A 143 1.02 -1.08 -8.99
CA PHE A 143 0.59 0.32 -8.84
C PHE A 143 0.26 0.65 -7.38
N ASP A 144 -0.44 -0.23 -6.67
CA ASP A 144 -0.72 -0.07 -5.24
C ASP A 144 0.56 0.04 -4.41
N LYS A 145 1.54 -0.84 -4.69
CA LYS A 145 2.82 -0.80 -4.00
C LYS A 145 3.57 0.50 -4.29
N LEU A 146 3.68 0.88 -5.56
CA LEU A 146 4.39 2.11 -5.96
C LEU A 146 3.76 3.35 -5.32
N PHE A 147 2.43 3.43 -5.31
CA PHE A 147 1.71 4.52 -4.64
C PHE A 147 2.08 4.60 -3.16
N ARG A 148 2.02 3.47 -2.43
CA ARG A 148 2.38 3.42 -1.00
C ARG A 148 3.86 3.71 -0.76
N ASP A 149 4.75 3.29 -1.65
CA ASP A 149 6.19 3.59 -1.58
C ASP A 149 6.44 5.10 -1.74
N HIS A 150 5.76 5.78 -2.68
CA HIS A 150 5.85 7.24 -2.85
C HIS A 150 5.38 7.96 -1.59
N LEU A 151 4.25 7.56 -1.01
CA LEU A 151 3.79 8.11 0.26
C LEU A 151 4.80 7.87 1.39
N ALA A 152 5.38 6.67 1.50
CA ALA A 152 6.41 6.38 2.49
C ALA A 152 7.66 7.25 2.29
N ASN A 153 8.07 7.49 1.04
CA ASN A 153 9.20 8.35 0.71
C ASN A 153 8.96 9.82 1.12
N VAL A 154 7.72 10.33 1.07
CA VAL A 154 7.40 11.66 1.62
C VAL A 154 7.79 11.72 3.10
N TYR A 155 7.35 10.76 3.92
CA TYR A 155 7.71 10.74 5.35
C TYR A 155 9.21 10.61 5.57
N ARG A 156 9.88 9.71 4.83
CA ARG A 156 11.34 9.50 4.94
C ARG A 156 12.12 10.75 4.60
N ALA A 157 11.76 11.44 3.51
CA ALA A 157 12.40 12.68 3.09
C ALA A 157 12.18 13.82 4.11
N LEU A 158 11.08 13.79 4.86
CA LEU A 158 10.83 14.70 5.98
C LEU A 158 11.53 14.29 7.29
N GLY A 159 12.23 13.16 7.32
CA GLY A 159 12.86 12.60 8.51
C GLY A 159 11.87 12.01 9.52
N LEU A 160 10.69 11.59 9.04
CA LEU A 160 9.65 10.94 9.83
C LEU A 160 9.62 9.45 9.53
N ALA A 161 9.22 8.65 10.52
CA ALA A 161 8.88 7.25 10.29
C ALA A 161 7.54 7.18 9.52
N PRO A 162 7.46 6.43 8.41
CA PRO A 162 6.21 6.23 7.70
C PRO A 162 5.14 5.53 8.58
N PRO A 163 3.87 5.92 8.47
CA PRO A 163 2.75 5.23 9.12
C PRO A 163 2.71 3.76 8.73
N GLU A 164 2.35 2.90 9.67
CA GLU A 164 2.40 1.45 9.45
C GLU A 164 1.36 0.98 8.44
N GLU A 165 0.25 1.70 8.35
CA GLU A 165 -0.84 1.45 7.42
C GLU A 165 -0.36 1.39 5.96
N LEU A 166 0.72 2.10 5.63
CA LEU A 166 1.36 2.04 4.31
C LEU A 166 2.01 0.69 3.99
N SER A 167 2.20 -0.21 4.97
CA SER A 167 2.65 -1.58 4.72
C SER A 167 1.58 -2.53 4.22
N ARG A 168 0.32 -2.09 4.25
CA ARG A 168 -0.82 -2.91 3.88
C ARG A 168 -1.30 -2.48 2.50
N PRO A 169 -1.55 -3.43 1.59
CA PRO A 169 -2.18 -3.11 0.32
C PRO A 169 -3.52 -2.40 0.54
N ILE A 170 -3.75 -1.32 -0.19
CA ILE A 170 -5.06 -0.66 -0.27
C ILE A 170 -5.99 -1.57 -1.09
N LEU A 171 -5.44 -2.17 -2.15
CA LEU A 171 -6.16 -3.14 -2.97
C LEU A 171 -6.71 -4.31 -2.16
N ARG A 172 -7.99 -4.57 -2.36
CA ARG A 172 -8.69 -5.76 -1.87
C ARG A 172 -8.58 -6.87 -2.88
N LEU A 173 -7.42 -7.49 -2.91
CA LEU A 173 -7.22 -8.72 -3.65
C LEU A 173 -7.86 -9.87 -2.87
N PRO A 174 -8.64 -10.76 -3.52
CA PRO A 174 -9.06 -12.01 -2.90
C PRO A 174 -7.81 -12.87 -2.66
N VAL A 175 -7.30 -12.81 -1.43
CA VAL A 175 -6.23 -13.70 -0.98
C VAL A 175 -6.90 -15.00 -0.53
N ILE A 176 -6.49 -16.13 -1.11
CA ILE A 176 -6.85 -17.42 -0.54
C ILE A 176 -6.01 -17.56 0.73
N GLU A 177 -6.65 -17.34 1.87
CA GLU A 177 -6.01 -17.47 3.17
C GLU A 177 -6.26 -18.89 3.68
N TYR A 178 -5.18 -19.56 4.05
CA TYR A 178 -5.22 -20.78 4.83
C TYR A 178 -5.03 -20.41 6.29
N HIS A 179 -6.09 -20.58 7.06
CA HIS A 179 -6.08 -20.28 8.47
C HIS A 179 -6.56 -21.49 9.28
N GLU A 180 -5.63 -22.06 10.04
CA GLU A 180 -5.92 -23.06 11.07
C GLU A 180 -5.72 -22.41 12.44
N PRO A 181 -6.76 -22.34 13.29
CA PRO A 181 -6.60 -21.80 14.63
C PRO A 181 -5.76 -22.76 15.50
N PRO A 182 -5.10 -22.25 16.56
CA PRO A 182 -4.40 -23.10 17.52
C PRO A 182 -5.32 -24.16 18.11
N SER A 183 -4.83 -25.39 18.24
CA SER A 183 -5.55 -26.53 18.82
C SER A 183 -5.11 -26.87 20.24
N GLY A 184 -4.02 -26.25 20.74
CA GLY A 184 -3.53 -26.44 22.10
C GLY A 184 -2.44 -25.43 22.46
N PRO A 185 -1.95 -25.43 23.72
CA PRO A 185 -0.87 -24.57 24.14
C PRO A 185 0.47 -25.02 23.55
N VAL A 186 1.31 -24.06 23.20
CA VAL A 186 2.65 -24.30 22.67
C VAL A 186 3.71 -23.72 23.59
N ARG A 187 4.88 -24.36 23.62
CA ARG A 187 6.03 -23.95 24.44
C ARG A 187 7.34 -24.18 23.67
N PRO A 188 7.54 -23.51 22.52
CA PRO A 188 8.74 -23.67 21.73
C PRO A 188 9.97 -23.10 22.46
N ILE A 189 11.14 -23.59 22.08
CA ILE A 189 12.42 -22.97 22.45
C ILE A 189 12.66 -21.85 21.44
N ILE A 190 13.01 -20.64 21.93
CA ILE A 190 13.26 -19.48 21.06
C ILE A 190 14.73 -19.44 20.69
N ASP A 191 15.10 -20.12 19.62
CA ASP A 191 16.48 -20.19 19.13
C ASP A 191 16.65 -19.85 17.64
N GLY A 192 15.54 -19.63 16.93
CA GLY A 192 15.51 -19.24 15.51
C GLY A 192 15.69 -20.43 14.57
N GLU A 193 15.61 -21.66 15.07
CA GLU A 193 15.67 -22.90 14.32
C GLU A 193 14.47 -23.80 14.63
N ILE A 194 14.10 -24.63 13.67
CA ILE A 194 13.07 -25.66 13.88
C ILE A 194 13.78 -26.90 14.37
N THR A 195 14.07 -26.98 15.67
CA THR A 195 14.86 -28.09 16.22
C THR A 195 14.03 -29.36 16.37
N SER A 196 12.72 -29.22 16.61
CA SER A 196 11.80 -30.34 16.68
C SER A 196 10.42 -29.96 16.13
N PHE A 197 9.84 -30.86 15.33
CA PHE A 197 8.47 -30.72 14.83
C PHE A 197 7.44 -30.52 15.96
N PHE A 198 7.70 -31.10 17.15
CA PHE A 198 6.77 -31.06 18.27
C PHE A 198 6.70 -29.71 19.00
N GLU A 199 7.67 -28.80 18.79
CA GLU A 199 7.74 -27.52 19.49
C GLU A 199 6.55 -26.61 19.20
N TRP A 200 6.08 -26.71 17.96
CA TRP A 200 4.95 -25.94 17.43
C TRP A 200 3.70 -26.80 17.20
N LEU A 201 3.70 -28.05 17.69
CA LEU A 201 2.53 -28.91 17.58
C LEU A 201 1.37 -28.31 18.38
N GLY A 202 0.27 -27.99 17.69
CA GLY A 202 -0.89 -27.33 18.29
C GLY A 202 -0.94 -25.82 18.05
N ALA A 203 0.11 -25.23 17.46
CA ALA A 203 0.09 -23.85 16.99
C ALA A 203 -0.96 -23.66 15.88
N GLY A 204 -1.53 -22.46 15.83
CA GLY A 204 -2.27 -22.01 14.68
C GLY A 204 -1.33 -21.70 13.53
N VAL A 205 -1.81 -21.89 12.32
CA VAL A 205 -1.07 -21.67 11.09
C VAL A 205 -1.85 -20.67 10.25
N TYR A 206 -1.16 -19.61 9.85
CA TYR A 206 -1.66 -18.65 8.88
C TYR A 206 -0.72 -18.61 7.68
N ARG A 207 -1.28 -18.90 6.49
CA ARG A 207 -0.58 -18.80 5.21
C ARG A 207 -1.48 -18.09 4.22
N THR A 208 -0.90 -17.29 3.36
CA THR A 208 -1.59 -16.75 2.19
C THR A 208 -1.18 -17.61 0.99
N ASP A 209 -2.08 -17.96 0.06
CA ASP A 209 -1.68 -18.64 -1.18
C ASP A 209 -0.98 -17.63 -2.09
N GLY A 210 0.19 -17.99 -2.61
CA GLY A 210 1.02 -17.14 -3.47
C GLY A 210 0.75 -17.33 -4.97
N ARG A 211 -0.24 -18.16 -5.33
CA ARG A 211 -0.52 -18.52 -6.73
C ARG A 211 -1.44 -17.55 -7.48
N SER A 212 -1.87 -16.47 -6.83
CA SER A 212 -2.71 -15.44 -7.44
C SER A 212 -1.86 -14.47 -8.28
N GLY A 213 -1.44 -14.92 -9.48
CA GLY A 213 -0.85 -14.07 -10.52
C GLY A 213 0.37 -14.68 -11.18
N ALA A 214 0.29 -14.97 -12.48
CA ALA A 214 1.41 -15.47 -13.28
C ALA A 214 2.48 -14.39 -13.62
N MET A 215 2.32 -13.17 -13.08
CA MET A 215 3.18 -12.01 -13.38
C MET A 215 4.26 -11.84 -12.32
N HIS A 216 5.50 -11.77 -12.78
CA HIS A 216 6.71 -11.56 -11.99
C HIS A 216 6.71 -10.16 -11.36
N GLY A 217 6.35 -10.04 -10.08
CA GLY A 217 6.46 -8.75 -9.37
C GLY A 217 6.45 -8.87 -7.85
N PHE A 218 5.51 -9.66 -7.30
CA PHE A 218 5.38 -9.82 -5.86
C PHE A 218 6.20 -11.00 -5.34
N THR A 219 7.47 -10.79 -5.01
CA THR A 219 8.22 -11.78 -4.20
C THR A 219 7.77 -11.65 -2.76
N ARG A 220 6.81 -12.50 -2.35
CA ARG A 220 6.43 -12.65 -0.95
C ARG A 220 7.68 -12.98 -0.11
N THR A 221 7.82 -12.31 1.03
CA THR A 221 8.97 -12.49 1.92
C THR A 221 8.62 -13.51 3.00
N VAL A 222 7.42 -13.44 3.58
CA VAL A 222 6.96 -14.38 4.60
C VAL A 222 6.11 -15.48 3.98
N ARG A 223 6.52 -16.73 4.14
CA ARG A 223 5.79 -17.91 3.66
C ARG A 223 4.64 -18.29 4.59
N GLU A 224 4.89 -18.24 5.90
CA GLU A 224 3.98 -18.77 6.90
C GLU A 224 4.19 -18.07 8.25
N LEU A 225 3.09 -17.84 8.96
CA LEU A 225 3.06 -17.45 10.36
C LEU A 225 2.49 -18.61 11.18
N GLN A 226 3.28 -19.12 12.11
CA GLN A 226 2.78 -19.96 13.19
C GLN A 226 2.62 -19.14 14.46
N TYR A 227 1.54 -19.37 15.18
CA TYR A 227 1.24 -18.61 16.38
C TYR A 227 0.51 -19.47 17.41
N GLY A 228 0.77 -19.22 18.69
CA GLY A 228 0.14 -19.96 19.76
C GLY A 228 0.49 -19.36 21.10
N ARG A 229 -0.09 -19.89 22.17
CA ARG A 229 0.11 -19.32 23.51
C ARG A 229 0.08 -20.39 24.58
N ASP A 230 0.69 -20.12 25.72
CA ASP A 230 0.47 -20.88 26.95
C ASP A 230 -0.23 -20.01 28.00
N ALA A 231 -0.18 -20.39 29.28
CA ALA A 231 -0.80 -19.60 30.34
C ALA A 231 -0.14 -18.21 30.55
N SER A 232 1.11 -18.05 30.13
CA SER A 232 1.97 -16.92 30.50
C SER A 232 2.46 -16.13 29.29
N ASN A 233 2.56 -16.73 28.10
CA ASN A 233 3.24 -16.16 26.95
C ASN A 233 2.47 -16.39 25.65
N LEU A 234 2.62 -15.43 24.73
CA LEU A 234 2.31 -15.55 23.32
C LEU A 234 3.59 -15.88 22.55
N TYR A 235 3.48 -16.80 21.60
CA TYR A 235 4.57 -17.27 20.75
C TYR A 235 4.24 -17.01 19.29
N LEU A 236 5.19 -16.46 18.55
CA LEU A 236 5.07 -16.21 17.11
C LEU A 236 6.28 -16.77 16.40
N ARG A 237 6.06 -17.36 15.22
CA ARG A 237 7.11 -17.81 14.33
C ARG A 237 6.81 -17.42 12.90
N LEU A 238 7.78 -16.78 12.27
CA LEU A 238 7.75 -16.43 10.85
C LEU A 238 8.72 -17.33 10.09
N ASP A 239 8.16 -18.05 9.13
CA ASP A 239 8.91 -18.76 8.10
C ASP A 239 9.00 -17.87 6.86
N PHE A 240 10.19 -17.73 6.31
CA PHE A 240 10.43 -16.91 5.13
C PHE A 240 10.54 -17.75 3.86
N GLU A 241 10.25 -17.14 2.71
CA GLU A 241 10.50 -17.78 1.42
C GLU A 241 12.01 -17.99 1.22
N PRO A 242 12.46 -19.18 0.75
CA PRO A 242 13.88 -19.44 0.53
C PRO A 242 14.56 -18.42 -0.40
N ALA A 243 13.81 -17.91 -1.38
CA ALA A 243 14.29 -16.87 -2.31
C ALA A 243 14.51 -15.50 -1.64
N ALA A 244 13.92 -15.27 -0.47
CA ALA A 244 14.09 -14.04 0.29
C ALA A 244 15.23 -14.10 1.31
N ALA A 245 15.84 -15.28 1.57
CA ALA A 245 16.82 -15.47 2.64
C ALA A 245 18.00 -14.48 2.61
N SER A 246 18.57 -14.23 1.42
CA SER A 246 19.68 -13.27 1.24
C SER A 246 19.26 -11.80 1.46
N LYS A 247 17.94 -11.54 1.44
CA LYS A 247 17.34 -10.24 1.68
C LYS A 247 16.79 -10.09 3.09
N LEU A 248 16.92 -11.05 4.00
CA LEU A 248 16.40 -10.89 5.36
C LEU A 248 17.28 -9.99 6.25
N PRO A 249 18.62 -10.09 6.24
CA PRO A 249 19.46 -9.19 7.04
C PRO A 249 19.23 -7.72 6.66
N GLY A 250 19.11 -6.85 7.66
CA GLY A 250 18.79 -5.43 7.50
C GLY A 250 17.29 -5.11 7.39
N MET A 251 16.40 -6.10 7.40
CA MET A 251 14.96 -5.85 7.51
C MET A 251 14.55 -5.56 8.96
N GLU A 252 13.57 -4.67 9.14
CA GLU A 252 12.87 -4.43 10.40
C GLU A 252 11.51 -5.16 10.35
N VAL A 253 11.23 -5.97 11.37
CA VAL A 253 9.93 -6.61 11.57
C VAL A 253 9.19 -5.84 12.67
N ARG A 254 8.02 -5.29 12.34
CA ARG A 254 7.12 -4.63 13.29
C ARG A 254 5.97 -5.59 13.61
N ILE A 255 5.73 -5.83 14.89
CA ILE A 255 4.69 -6.75 15.36
C ILE A 255 3.79 -5.98 16.30
N ASN A 256 2.53 -5.88 15.93
CA ASN A 256 1.50 -5.29 16.77
C ASN A 256 0.64 -6.40 17.35
N VAL A 257 0.56 -6.39 18.68
CA VAL A 257 -0.33 -7.26 19.44
C VAL A 257 -1.19 -6.36 20.31
N ASP A 258 -2.47 -6.28 19.95
CA ASP A 258 -3.43 -5.34 20.53
C ASP A 258 -2.88 -3.89 20.56
N SER A 259 -2.56 -3.36 21.74
CA SER A 259 -2.04 -2.00 21.92
C SER A 259 -0.51 -1.91 21.98
N ILE A 260 0.21 -3.02 21.77
CA ILE A 260 1.67 -3.07 21.88
C ILE A 260 2.29 -3.22 20.52
N SER A 261 3.35 -2.47 20.27
CA SER A 261 4.18 -2.57 19.09
C SER A 261 5.59 -2.98 19.48
N VAL A 262 6.09 -4.06 18.87
CA VAL A 262 7.45 -4.57 19.03
C VAL A 262 8.16 -4.39 17.71
N LYS A 263 9.36 -3.81 17.73
CA LYS A 263 10.22 -3.69 16.54
C LYS A 263 11.44 -4.58 16.69
N ILE A 264 11.75 -5.32 15.64
CA ILE A 264 12.86 -6.27 15.62
C ILE A 264 13.71 -6.01 14.39
N GLN A 265 14.97 -5.69 14.61
CA GLN A 265 15.95 -5.63 13.54
C GLN A 265 16.50 -7.04 13.28
N LEU A 266 16.40 -7.50 12.04
CA LEU A 266 17.03 -8.74 11.59
C LEU A 266 18.48 -8.46 11.18
N GLU A 267 19.40 -9.23 11.73
CA GLU A 267 20.81 -9.23 11.35
C GLU A 267 21.26 -10.65 10.98
N GLU A 268 22.50 -10.82 10.53
CA GLU A 268 23.03 -12.14 10.17
C GLU A 268 22.99 -13.10 11.37
N GLY A 269 22.04 -14.03 11.35
CA GLY A 269 21.89 -15.08 12.36
C GLY A 269 21.49 -14.59 13.75
N ARG A 270 20.93 -13.38 13.87
CA ARG A 270 20.39 -12.86 15.13
C ARG A 270 19.23 -11.88 14.93
N ALA A 271 18.37 -11.78 15.95
CA ALA A 271 17.31 -10.78 16.05
C ALA A 271 17.67 -9.79 17.17
N VAL A 272 17.51 -8.49 16.91
CA VAL A 272 17.70 -7.42 17.89
C VAL A 272 16.36 -6.75 18.15
N VAL A 273 15.83 -6.92 19.37
CA VAL A 273 14.58 -6.29 19.78
C VAL A 273 14.86 -4.83 20.15
N ALA A 274 14.17 -3.89 19.51
CA ALA A 274 14.16 -2.50 19.95
C ALA A 274 13.18 -2.37 21.13
N GLU A 275 13.62 -1.71 22.21
CA GLU A 275 12.79 -1.47 23.40
C GLU A 275 11.47 -0.75 23.02
N PRO A 276 10.32 -1.10 23.65
CA PRO A 276 10.21 -1.54 25.05
C PRO A 276 9.63 -2.95 25.28
N GLY A 277 10.17 -3.67 26.28
CA GLY A 277 9.54 -4.82 26.92
C GLY A 277 10.39 -6.10 27.04
N PRO A 278 10.00 -7.08 27.87
CA PRO A 278 10.71 -8.35 28.05
C PRO A 278 10.41 -9.36 26.92
N VAL A 279 10.48 -8.90 25.67
CA VAL A 279 10.28 -9.75 24.49
C VAL A 279 11.58 -10.49 24.20
N GLN A 280 11.48 -11.81 24.02
CA GLN A 280 12.59 -12.61 23.51
C GLN A 280 12.38 -12.83 22.03
N ALA A 281 13.45 -12.69 21.25
CA ALA A 281 13.44 -12.97 19.83
C ALA A 281 14.73 -13.69 19.42
N ALA A 282 14.61 -14.64 18.50
CA ALA A 282 15.74 -15.33 17.89
C ALA A 282 15.51 -15.46 16.39
N PHE A 283 16.57 -15.27 15.60
CA PHE A 283 16.51 -15.37 14.16
C PHE A 283 17.72 -16.12 13.63
N ARG A 284 17.48 -17.24 12.95
CA ARG A 284 18.49 -17.93 12.12
C ARG A 284 17.87 -18.36 10.81
N THR A 285 17.10 -19.44 10.85
CA THR A 285 16.35 -19.96 9.68
C THR A 285 14.91 -19.46 9.68
N VAL A 286 14.35 -19.29 10.86
CA VAL A 286 13.04 -18.69 11.12
C VAL A 286 13.21 -17.55 12.13
N LEU A 287 12.26 -16.62 12.18
CA LEU A 287 12.18 -15.67 13.28
C LEU A 287 11.19 -16.20 14.30
N GLU A 288 11.62 -16.36 15.54
CA GLU A 288 10.78 -16.79 16.66
C GLU A 288 10.71 -15.70 17.72
N LEU A 289 9.55 -15.60 18.37
CA LEU A 289 9.29 -14.64 19.43
C LEU A 289 8.55 -15.26 20.59
N LEU A 290 8.87 -14.74 21.78
CA LEU A 290 8.10 -14.91 23.00
C LEU A 290 7.75 -13.53 23.57
N ILE A 291 6.45 -13.27 23.69
CA ILE A 291 5.91 -12.05 24.28
C ILE A 291 5.15 -12.43 25.56
N PRO A 292 5.63 -12.04 26.76
CA PRO A 292 4.91 -12.32 27.99
C PRO A 292 3.54 -11.63 28.02
N HIS A 293 2.49 -12.33 28.45
CA HIS A 293 1.15 -11.75 28.59
C HIS A 293 1.12 -10.55 29.56
N ALA A 294 1.99 -10.57 30.57
CA ALA A 294 2.15 -9.45 31.49
C ALA A 294 2.57 -8.16 30.77
N SER A 295 3.29 -8.28 29.65
CA SER A 295 3.66 -7.14 28.81
C SER A 295 2.44 -6.61 28.07
N LEU A 296 1.57 -7.49 27.55
CA LEU A 296 0.41 -7.18 26.69
C LEU A 296 -0.71 -6.37 27.35
N GLY A 297 -0.68 -6.20 28.68
CA GLY A 297 -1.76 -5.54 29.42
C GLY A 297 -3.11 -6.28 29.34
N ALA A 298 -3.12 -7.48 28.76
CA ALA A 298 -4.32 -8.28 28.55
C ALA A 298 -4.79 -8.96 29.85
N GLU A 299 -6.09 -8.92 30.12
CA GLU A 299 -6.69 -9.74 31.16
C GLU A 299 -6.49 -11.23 30.85
N ARG A 300 -6.16 -12.03 31.87
CA ARG A 300 -6.01 -13.48 31.73
C ARG A 300 -7.30 -14.07 31.15
N GLY A 301 -7.22 -14.70 29.98
CA GLY A 301 -8.37 -15.34 29.33
C GLY A 301 -9.00 -14.56 28.16
N CYS A 302 -8.47 -13.38 27.80
CA CYS A 302 -8.86 -12.68 26.58
C CYS A 302 -7.96 -13.11 25.40
N GLY A 303 -8.56 -13.24 24.20
CA GLY A 303 -7.80 -13.37 22.95
C GLY A 303 -7.01 -12.10 22.63
N CYS A 304 -6.08 -12.17 21.69
CA CYS A 304 -5.34 -11.01 21.19
C CYS A 304 -5.40 -10.91 19.66
N LYS A 305 -5.20 -9.70 19.15
CA LYS A 305 -5.14 -9.41 17.71
C LYS A 305 -3.70 -9.16 17.30
N ILE A 306 -3.26 -9.84 16.25
CA ILE A 306 -1.88 -9.83 15.78
C ILE A 306 -1.82 -9.22 14.38
N GLN A 307 -0.86 -8.33 14.18
CA GLN A 307 -0.45 -7.78 12.89
C GLN A 307 1.07 -7.76 12.81
N ILE A 308 1.60 -8.11 11.64
CA ILE A 308 3.04 -8.17 11.38
C ILE A 308 3.31 -7.44 10.08
N SER A 309 4.33 -6.59 10.06
CA SER A 309 4.81 -5.92 8.86
C SER A 309 6.33 -5.96 8.76
N LEU A 310 6.83 -6.13 7.55
CA LEU A 310 8.26 -6.18 7.22
C LEU A 310 8.64 -4.89 6.49
N TRP A 311 9.76 -4.31 6.89
CA TRP A 311 10.25 -3.04 6.40
C TRP A 311 11.72 -3.15 6.04
N ARG A 312 12.17 -2.39 5.04
CA ARG A 312 13.59 -2.17 4.76
C ARG A 312 13.80 -0.71 4.45
N ASP A 313 14.71 -0.08 5.17
CA ASP A 313 14.97 1.35 5.03
C ASP A 313 13.66 2.16 5.09
N ASP A 314 12.73 1.81 5.99
CA ASP A 314 11.38 2.40 6.09
C ASP A 314 10.47 2.25 4.86
N LEU A 315 10.83 1.42 3.88
CA LEU A 315 9.91 0.99 2.83
C LEU A 315 9.18 -0.29 3.23
N PRO A 316 7.86 -0.36 3.00
CA PRO A 316 7.10 -1.56 3.29
C PRO A 316 7.42 -2.68 2.29
N MET A 317 7.71 -3.86 2.83
CA MET A 317 8.12 -5.05 2.05
C MET A 317 7.05 -6.14 2.04
N ASP A 318 6.43 -6.42 3.20
CA ASP A 318 5.42 -7.48 3.34
C ASP A 318 4.56 -7.25 4.59
N SER A 319 3.38 -7.87 4.69
CA SER A 319 2.54 -7.82 5.89
C SER A 319 1.61 -9.04 6.04
N LEU A 320 1.35 -9.43 7.29
CA LEU A 320 0.44 -10.53 7.67
C LEU A 320 -0.46 -10.12 8.84
N PRO A 321 -1.78 -10.36 8.77
CA PRO A 321 -2.51 -10.71 7.55
C PRO A 321 -2.42 -9.58 6.52
N ALA A 322 -2.72 -9.88 5.25
CA ALA A 322 -2.71 -8.85 4.19
C ALA A 322 -3.73 -7.75 4.47
N GLN A 323 -4.83 -8.11 5.15
CA GLN A 323 -5.88 -7.19 5.58
C GLN A 323 -6.38 -7.54 6.98
N GLY A 324 -6.81 -6.53 7.74
CA GLY A 324 -7.40 -6.73 9.06
C GLY A 324 -6.40 -7.26 10.09
N TRP A 325 -6.88 -8.08 11.02
CA TRP A 325 -6.10 -8.60 12.15
C TRP A 325 -6.24 -10.11 12.22
N LEU A 326 -5.15 -10.80 12.58
CA LEU A 326 -5.21 -12.22 12.91
C LEU A 326 -5.66 -12.38 14.37
N GLU A 327 -6.75 -13.09 14.60
CA GLU A 327 -7.25 -13.34 15.95
C GLU A 327 -6.60 -14.60 16.56
N CYS A 328 -6.04 -14.44 17.76
CA CYS A 328 -5.56 -15.53 18.60
C CYS A 328 -6.46 -15.66 19.82
N SER A 329 -7.39 -16.62 19.77
CA SER A 329 -8.33 -16.89 20.86
C SER A 329 -7.61 -17.30 22.14
N ALA A 330 -8.24 -17.02 23.29
CA ALA A 330 -7.79 -17.62 24.54
C ALA A 330 -8.09 -19.11 24.56
N PRO A 331 -7.24 -19.94 25.21
CA PRO A 331 -7.58 -21.33 25.44
C PRO A 331 -8.89 -21.40 26.24
N GLU A 332 -9.85 -22.22 25.79
CA GLU A 332 -11.05 -22.45 26.56
C GLU A 332 -10.68 -23.03 27.94
N PRO A 333 -11.28 -22.54 29.03
CA PRO A 333 -11.07 -23.13 30.35
C PRO A 333 -11.84 -24.44 30.45
N SER A 334 -11.32 -25.53 29.89
CA SER A 334 -11.66 -26.90 30.32
C SER A 334 -10.60 -27.93 29.92
N ASP A 335 -10.29 -28.79 30.91
CA ASP A 335 -9.64 -30.11 30.84
C ASP A 335 -8.14 -30.23 30.49
N TRP A 336 -7.32 -29.23 30.83
CA TRP A 336 -5.84 -29.36 30.82
C TRP A 336 -5.25 -29.84 32.16
N MET A 337 -6.07 -30.51 32.98
CA MET A 337 -5.63 -31.33 34.11
C MET A 337 -6.42 -32.64 34.10
N GLY A 338 -5.79 -33.65 33.50
CA GLY A 338 -6.11 -35.06 33.65
C GLY A 338 -4.81 -35.85 33.68
#